data_AF-A0A847VNM9-F1
#
_entry.id   AF-A0A847VNM9-F1
#
_cell.length_a   1.000
_cell.length_b   1.000
_cell.length_c   1.000
_cell.angle_alpha   90.00
_cell.angle_beta   90.00
_cell.angle_gamma   90.00
#
_symmetry.space_group_name_H-M   'P 1'
#
loop_
_entity.id
_entity.type
_entity.pdbx_description
1 polymer ?
#
loop_
_entity_poly.entity_id
_entity_poly.type
_entity_poly.pdbx_seq_one_letter_code
_entity_poly.pdbx_strand_id
1 'polypeptide(L)' 'LEQKVDEATKELQCIKSTLLASMQGYAPQVAIEFGRKVLYSTERPSFAELEGHVKGKK' A
#
# COMPACT_ATOMS: atom_id res chain seq x y z
N LEU A 1 8.95 14.30 17.00
CA LEU A 1 9.60 12.98 16.81
C LEU A 1 8.54 11.91 16.56
N GLU A 2 7.51 11.84 17.42
CA GLU A 2 6.40 10.88 17.31
C GLU A 2 5.70 10.88 15.94
N GLN A 3 5.39 12.05 15.39
CA GLN A 3 4.70 12.15 14.09
C GLN A 3 5.48 11.48 12.95
N LYS A 4 6.81 11.63 12.92
CA LYS A 4 7.69 10.97 11.94
C LYS A 4 7.76 9.46 12.14
N VAL A 5 7.72 9.00 13.40
CA VAL A 5 7.71 7.58 13.74
C VAL A 5 6.39 6.95 13.28
N ASP A 6 5.29 7.65 13.46
CA ASP A 6 3.96 7.17 13.08
C ASP A 6 3.80 7.06 11.54
N GLU A 7 4.32 8.05 10.82
CA GLU A 7 4.38 8.06 9.35
C GLU A 7 5.23 6.89 8.81
N ALA A 8 6.44 6.69 9.34
CA ALA A 8 7.28 5.53 8.98
C ALA A 8 6.64 4.18 9.35
N THR A 9 5.86 4.15 10.43
CA THR A 9 5.13 2.94 10.85
C THR A 9 4.04 2.58 9.85
N LYS A 10 3.39 3.57 9.24
CA LYS A 10 2.34 3.35 8.23
C LYS A 10 2.86 2.68 6.96
N GLU A 11 4.06 3.04 6.51
CA GLU A 11 4.71 2.38 5.38
C GLU A 11 4.93 0.89 5.65
N LEU A 12 5.44 0.55 6.84
CA LEU A 12 5.62 -0.85 7.26
C LEU A 12 4.29 -1.60 7.39
N GLN A 13 3.24 -0.95 7.89
CA GLN A 13 1.90 -1.53 7.95
C GLN A 13 1.31 -1.78 6.56
N CYS A 14 1.55 -0.89 5.60
CA CYS A 14 1.14 -1.06 4.20
C CYS A 14 1.78 -2.31 3.59
N ILE A 15 3.09 -2.46 3.77
CA ILE A 15 3.83 -3.65 3.31
C ILE A 15 3.25 -4.92 3.96
N LYS A 16 3.11 -4.92 5.28
CA LYS A 16 2.54 -6.05 6.04
C LYS A 16 1.15 -6.45 5.52
N SER A 17 0.25 -5.48 5.36
CA SER A 17 -1.12 -5.77 4.90
C SER A 17 -1.16 -6.33 3.49
N THR A 18 -0.28 -5.84 2.61
CA THR A 18 -0.14 -6.36 1.24
C THR A 18 0.33 -7.81 1.25
N LEU A 19 1.38 -8.10 2.01
CA LEU A 19 1.95 -9.45 2.11
C LEU A 19 0.96 -10.44 2.71
N LEU A 20 0.25 -10.08 3.77
CA LEU A 20 -0.77 -10.94 4.37
C LEU A 20 -1.88 -11.28 3.38
N ALA A 21 -2.33 -10.31 2.59
CA ALA A 21 -3.33 -10.57 1.56
C ALA A 21 -2.80 -11.49 0.45
N SER A 22 -1.56 -11.27 0.00
CA SER A 22 -0.92 -12.17 -0.96
C SER A 22 -0.78 -13.59 -0.42
N MET A 23 -0.38 -13.76 0.85
CA MET A 23 -0.27 -15.05 1.52
C MET A 23 -1.62 -15.78 1.62
N GLN A 24 -2.72 -15.03 1.74
CA GLN A 24 -4.07 -15.58 1.79
C GLN A 24 -4.60 -15.98 0.40
N GLY A 25 -3.85 -15.74 -0.67
CA GLY A 25 -4.21 -16.10 -2.04
C GLY A 25 -5.10 -15.07 -2.75
N TYR A 26 -5.21 -13.84 -2.23
CA TYR A 26 -5.91 -12.77 -2.95
C TYR A 26 -5.18 -12.42 -4.25
N ALA A 27 -5.95 -12.09 -5.29
CA ALA A 27 -5.40 -11.63 -6.56
C ALA A 27 -4.46 -10.42 -6.35
N PRO A 28 -3.38 -10.26 -7.13
CA PRO A 28 -2.38 -9.21 -6.91
C PRO A 28 -2.97 -7.80 -6.78
N GLN A 29 -3.96 -7.44 -7.60
CA GLN A 29 -4.60 -6.13 -7.51
C GLN A 29 -5.35 -5.91 -6.19
N VAL A 30 -5.99 -6.96 -5.66
CA VAL A 30 -6.70 -6.90 -4.38
C VAL A 30 -5.71 -6.81 -3.23
N ALA A 31 -4.61 -7.57 -3.29
CA ALA A 31 -3.56 -7.51 -2.28
C ALA A 31 -2.93 -6.12 -2.18
N ILE A 32 -2.63 -5.49 -3.33
CA ILE A 32 -2.10 -4.12 -3.40
C ILE A 32 -3.10 -3.10 -2.82
N GLU A 33 -4.40 -3.28 -3.07
CA GLU A 33 -5.43 -2.36 -2.58
C GLU A 33 -5.52 -2.36 -1.05
N PHE A 34 -5.30 -3.50 -0.39
CA PHE A 34 -5.25 -3.54 1.07
C PHE A 34 -4.09 -2.71 1.62
N GLY A 35 -2.89 -2.81 1.03
CA GLY A 35 -1.76 -1.96 1.40
C GLY A 35 -2.06 -0.47 1.18
N ARG A 36 -2.56 -0.11 -0.01
CA ARG A 36 -2.89 1.29 -0.37
C ARG A 36 -3.83 1.93 0.65
N LYS A 37 -4.83 1.21 1.14
CA LYS A 37 -5.81 1.72 2.14
C LYS A 37 -5.24 1.92 3.54
N VAL A 38 -4.03 1.45 3.84
CA VAL A 38 -3.39 1.66 5.15
C VAL A 38 -2.84 3.08 5.30
N LEU A 39 -2.34 3.67 4.20
CA LEU A 39 -1.72 5.00 4.17
C LEU A 39 -2.71 6.11 4.51
N TYR A 40 -2.22 7.24 5.01
CA TYR A 40 -3.02 8.43 5.26
C TYR A 40 -3.65 8.97 3.97
N SER A 41 -4.83 9.61 4.06
CA SER A 41 -5.55 10.09 2.87
C SER A 41 -4.76 11.12 2.05
N THR A 42 -3.86 11.86 2.69
CA THR A 42 -2.97 12.84 2.07
C THR A 42 -1.83 12.22 1.27
N GLU A 43 -1.46 10.97 1.58
CA GLU A 43 -0.31 10.26 0.99
C GLU A 43 -0.75 9.05 0.17
N ARG A 44 -2.02 8.67 0.27
CA ARG A 44 -2.61 7.53 -0.41
C ARG A 44 -2.79 7.87 -1.89
N PRO A 45 -2.06 7.24 -2.82
CA PRO A 45 -2.29 7.45 -4.24
C PRO A 45 -3.67 6.95 -4.63
N SER A 46 -4.27 7.52 -5.68
CA SER A 46 -5.46 6.93 -6.28
C SER A 46 -5.14 5.55 -6.88
N PHE A 47 -6.16 4.74 -7.08
CA PHE A 47 -5.99 3.43 -7.73
C PHE A 47 -5.39 3.58 -9.14
N ALA A 48 -5.84 4.59 -9.90
CA ALA A 48 -5.36 4.83 -11.26
C ALA A 48 -3.88 5.27 -11.28
N GLU A 49 -3.46 6.15 -10.37
CA GLU A 49 -2.05 6.56 -10.25
C GLU A 49 -1.15 5.39 -9.89
N LEU A 50 -1.56 4.59 -8.90
CA LEU A 50 -0.80 3.41 -8.47
C LEU A 50 -0.72 2.38 -9.59
N GLU A 51 -1.83 2.09 -10.25
CA GLU A 51 -1.88 1.14 -11.36
C GLU A 51 -1.00 1.60 -12.54
N GLY A 52 -1.09 2.88 -12.91
CA GLY A 52 -0.25 3.48 -13.96
C GLY A 52 1.23 3.38 -13.61
N HIS A 53 1.61 3.63 -12.36
CA HIS A 53 2.99 3.52 -11.89
C HIS A 53 3.50 2.06 -11.92
N VAL A 54 2.70 1.10 -11.46
CA VAL A 54 3.09 -0.32 -11.40
C VAL A 54 3.17 -0.94 -12.79
N LYS A 55 2.23 -0.63 -13.70
CA LYS A 55 2.23 -1.13 -15.08
C LYS A 55 3.25 -0.43 -15.98
N GLY A 56 3.59 0.82 -15.68
CA GLY A 56 4.53 1.63 -16.44
C GLY A 56 6.01 1.29 -16.21
N LYS A 57 6.32 0.55 -15.13
CA LYS A 57 7.65 -0.01 -14.88
C LYS A 57 7.78 -1.35 -15.61
N LYS A 58 8.29 -1.31 -16.85
CA LYS A 58 8.90 -2.47 -17.51
C LYS A 58 10.40 -2.47 -17.27
#